data_AF-A0A7K1Y3W3-F1
#
_entry.id   AF-A0A7K1Y3W3-F1
#
_cell.length_a   1.000
_cell.length_b   1.000
_cell.length_c   1.000
_cell.angle_alpha   90.00
_cell.angle_beta   90.00
_cell.angle_gamma   90.00
#
_symmetry.space_group_name_H-M   'P 1'
#
loop_
_entity.id
_entity.type
_entity.pdbx_description
1 polymer ?
#
loop_
_entity_poly.entity_id
_entity_poly.type
_entity_poly.pdbx_seq_one_letter_code
_entity_poly.pdbx_strand_id
1 'polypeptide(L)'
;MDQEGKKEENIEAVLLESAGKENPFTVPGGYFAALESSITGQVRLEALKAGMPAPFLVPEGYFNDLQLRINSQLPVTKVRRMRPWINYAAAACVTLVIGTTLYMNFSKPSFERQLEAIPDEEIISYLENNSDTGDTDLILDNLAANSGTTDNAAGLTDKEVEAYLEATR
;
A
#
# COMPACT_ATOMS: atom_id res chain seq x y z
N MET A 1 32.34 -53.24 58.76
CA MET A 1 31.78 -54.19 57.77
C MET A 1 32.46 -53.85 56.47
N ASP A 2 33.77 -54.09 56.42
CA ASP A 2 34.73 -53.34 55.59
C ASP A 2 35.34 -54.28 54.54
N GLN A 3 34.45 -55.00 53.83
CA GLN A 3 34.80 -56.10 52.92
C GLN A 3 34.83 -55.66 51.44
N GLU A 4 34.66 -54.37 51.16
CA GLU A 4 34.65 -53.83 49.78
C GLU A 4 36.03 -53.30 49.38
N GLY A 5 36.72 -52.59 50.28
CA GLY A 5 38.07 -52.06 50.01
C GLY A 5 39.18 -53.12 49.87
N LYS A 6 39.00 -54.32 50.42
CA LYS A 6 39.96 -55.43 50.25
C LYS A 6 39.79 -56.22 48.94
N LYS A 7 38.69 -56.00 48.21
CA LYS A 7 38.48 -56.66 46.92
C LYS A 7 39.16 -55.88 45.81
N GLU A 8 39.13 -54.56 45.86
CA GLU A 8 39.70 -53.70 44.82
C GLU A 8 41.24 -53.80 44.73
N GLU A 9 41.92 -53.85 45.87
CA GLU A 9 43.39 -54.00 45.96
C GLU A 9 43.89 -55.33 45.33
N ASN A 10 43.04 -56.37 45.36
CA ASN A 10 43.38 -57.70 44.84
C ASN A 10 43.12 -57.81 43.32
N ILE A 11 42.28 -56.94 42.74
CA ILE A 11 41.98 -56.98 41.31
C ILE A 11 43.10 -56.30 40.52
N GLU A 12 43.63 -55.17 40.99
CA GLU A 12 44.77 -54.49 40.34
C GLU A 12 46.05 -55.36 40.36
N ALA A 13 46.34 -56.01 41.49
CA ALA A 13 47.48 -56.90 41.62
C ALA A 13 47.39 -58.12 40.68
N VAL A 14 46.20 -58.73 40.56
CA VAL A 14 45.94 -59.86 39.65
C VAL A 14 45.98 -59.42 38.17
N LEU A 15 45.51 -58.20 37.86
CA LEU A 15 45.63 -57.61 36.52
C LEU A 15 47.08 -57.32 36.15
N LEU A 16 47.91 -56.86 37.08
CA LEU A 16 49.33 -56.63 36.87
C LEU A 16 50.16 -57.93 36.79
N GLU A 17 49.71 -59.00 37.46
CA GLU A 17 50.36 -60.32 37.41
C GLU A 17 50.00 -61.09 36.11
N SER A 18 48.78 -60.88 35.59
CA SER A 18 48.34 -61.43 34.30
C SER A 18 48.80 -60.62 33.09
N ALA A 19 49.00 -59.31 33.26
CA ALA A 19 49.75 -58.48 32.32
C ALA A 19 51.24 -58.78 32.53
N GLY A 20 51.80 -59.74 31.79
CA GLY A 20 53.23 -60.07 31.89
C GLY A 20 54.14 -58.84 31.85
N LYS A 21 55.40 -58.97 32.28
CA LYS A 21 56.40 -57.88 32.32
C LYS A 21 56.67 -57.16 30.98
N GLU A 22 56.00 -57.55 29.92
CA GLU A 22 56.13 -56.97 28.59
C GLU A 22 55.20 -55.78 28.43
N ASN A 23 55.73 -54.71 27.86
CA ASN A 23 55.00 -53.47 27.64
C ASN A 23 53.86 -53.69 26.61
N PRO A 24 52.57 -53.57 26.98
CA PRO A 24 51.46 -53.75 26.04
C PRO A 24 51.30 -52.59 25.05
N PHE A 25 52.00 -51.47 25.26
CA PHE A 25 51.95 -50.32 24.39
C PHE A 25 52.95 -50.48 23.24
N THR A 26 52.42 -50.65 22.04
CA THR A 26 53.20 -50.69 20.81
C THR A 26 53.02 -49.38 20.05
N VAL A 27 54.13 -48.80 19.59
CA VAL A 27 54.10 -47.66 18.68
C VAL A 27 54.19 -48.16 17.23
N PRO A 28 53.52 -47.48 16.28
CA PRO A 28 53.68 -47.76 14.87
C PRO A 28 55.14 -47.65 14.43
N GLY A 29 55.56 -48.50 13.51
CA GLY A 29 56.90 -48.45 12.92
C GLY A 29 57.21 -47.06 12.35
N GLY A 30 58.38 -46.50 12.69
CA GLY A 30 58.80 -45.18 12.22
C GLY A 30 58.22 -43.99 12.99
N TYR A 31 57.40 -44.20 14.04
CA TYR A 31 56.84 -43.12 14.87
C TYR A 31 57.92 -42.15 15.36
N PHE A 32 58.94 -42.66 16.07
CA PHE A 32 60.02 -41.82 16.61
C PHE A 32 60.92 -41.22 15.53
N ALA A 33 61.05 -41.88 14.37
CA ALA A 33 61.81 -41.35 13.23
C ALA A 33 61.12 -40.12 12.60
N ALA A 34 59.77 -40.11 12.55
CA ALA A 34 59.00 -38.98 12.04
C ALA A 34 58.73 -37.89 13.09
N LEU A 35 58.69 -38.27 14.38
CA LEU A 35 58.28 -37.39 15.48
C LEU A 35 59.14 -36.12 15.58
N GLU A 36 60.47 -36.26 15.53
CA GLU A 36 61.40 -35.12 15.60
C GLU A 36 61.13 -34.11 14.46
N SER A 37 60.97 -34.63 13.24
CA SER A 37 60.71 -33.81 12.06
C SER A 37 59.34 -33.10 12.15
N SER A 38 58.33 -33.78 12.69
CA SER A 38 56.97 -33.26 12.84
C SER A 38 56.93 -32.15 13.89
N ILE A 39 57.53 -32.36 15.05
CA ILE A 39 57.61 -31.35 16.13
C ILE A 39 58.37 -30.12 15.63
N THR A 40 59.55 -30.32 15.04
CA THR A 40 60.37 -29.22 14.52
C THR A 40 59.67 -28.45 13.41
N GLY A 41 58.94 -29.16 12.54
CA GLY A 41 58.12 -28.56 11.48
C GLY A 41 56.98 -27.70 12.05
N GLN A 42 56.28 -28.18 13.07
CA GLN A 42 55.20 -27.44 13.73
C GLN A 42 55.71 -26.18 14.44
N VAL A 43 56.79 -26.28 15.20
CA VAL A 43 57.40 -25.12 15.88
C VAL A 43 57.85 -24.06 14.88
N ARG A 44 58.46 -24.47 13.75
CA ARG A 44 58.83 -23.53 12.68
C ARG A 44 57.62 -22.87 12.03
N LEU A 45 56.54 -23.62 11.80
CA LEU A 45 55.31 -23.07 11.23
C LEU A 45 54.68 -22.03 12.16
N GLU A 46 54.67 -22.28 13.47
CA GLU A 46 54.17 -21.33 14.47
C GLU A 46 55.04 -20.08 14.55
N ALA A 47 56.37 -20.22 14.51
CA ALA A 47 57.29 -19.08 14.46
C ALA A 47 57.09 -18.21 13.21
N LEU A 48 56.82 -18.83 12.05
CA LEU A 48 56.50 -18.10 10.81
C LEU A 48 55.14 -17.38 10.91
N LYS A 49 54.14 -18.00 11.54
CA LYS A 49 52.83 -17.37 11.77
C LYS A 49 52.92 -16.19 12.74
N ALA A 50 53.76 -16.28 13.77
CA ALA A 50 53.95 -15.20 14.75
C ALA A 50 54.57 -13.93 14.14
N GLY A 51 55.36 -14.08 13.07
CA GLY A 51 55.97 -12.96 12.34
C GLY A 51 55.11 -12.39 11.21
N MET A 52 53.99 -13.04 10.86
CA MET A 52 53.07 -12.55 9.83
C MET A 52 51.96 -11.70 10.46
N PRO A 53 51.62 -10.53 9.89
CA PRO A 53 50.39 -9.84 10.26
C PRO A 53 49.22 -10.80 10.02
N ALA A 54 48.26 -10.82 10.95
CA ALA A 54 47.12 -11.72 10.86
C ALA A 54 46.46 -11.58 9.46
N PRO A 55 46.13 -12.69 8.78
CA PRO A 55 45.70 -12.67 7.38
C PRO A 55 44.39 -11.90 7.15
N PHE A 56 43.65 -11.59 8.21
CA PHE A 56 42.40 -10.85 8.19
C PHE A 56 42.49 -9.50 8.90
N LEU A 57 43.71 -9.01 9.20
CA LEU A 57 43.89 -7.68 9.77
C LEU A 57 43.74 -6.63 8.67
N VAL A 58 42.82 -5.71 8.89
CA VAL A 58 42.58 -4.62 7.95
C VAL A 58 43.52 -3.45 8.32
N PRO A 59 44.16 -2.76 7.34
CA PRO A 59 45.02 -1.62 7.62
C PRO A 59 44.31 -0.50 8.38
N GLU A 60 45.07 0.27 9.16
CA GLU A 60 44.57 1.47 9.82
C GLU A 60 43.98 2.43 8.78
N GLY A 61 42.76 2.92 9.03
CA GLY A 61 42.09 3.86 8.12
C GLY A 61 41.35 3.24 6.93
N TYR A 62 41.39 1.90 6.73
CA TYR A 62 40.68 1.24 5.61
C TYR A 62 39.22 1.66 5.47
N PHE A 63 38.46 1.66 6.57
CA PHE A 63 37.04 1.99 6.53
C PHE A 63 36.78 3.47 6.24
N ASN A 64 37.68 4.37 6.67
CA ASN A 64 37.60 5.80 6.34
C ASN A 64 37.80 6.01 4.83
N ASP A 65 38.84 5.38 4.27
CA ASP A 65 39.12 5.48 2.83
C ASP A 65 38.05 4.77 1.99
N LEU A 66 37.50 3.67 2.48
CA LEU A 66 36.40 2.96 1.83
C LEU A 66 35.16 3.84 1.74
N GLN A 67 34.81 4.52 2.83
CA GLN A 67 33.67 5.43 2.87
C GLN A 67 33.86 6.61 1.92
N LEU A 68 35.06 7.19 1.86
CA LEU A 68 35.40 8.25 0.90
C LEU A 68 35.25 7.77 -0.54
N ARG A 69 35.72 6.56 -0.85
CA ARG A 69 35.64 5.94 -2.19
C ARG A 69 34.20 5.63 -2.60
N ILE A 70 33.38 5.14 -1.69
CA ILE A 70 31.96 4.87 -1.95
C ILE A 70 31.24 6.20 -2.25
N ASN A 71 31.44 7.21 -1.39
CA ASN A 71 30.76 8.50 -1.54
C ASN A 71 31.19 9.26 -2.80
N SER A 72 32.43 9.09 -3.28
CA SER A 72 32.91 9.73 -4.51
C SER A 72 32.43 9.03 -5.79
N GLN A 73 32.11 7.73 -5.71
CA GLN A 73 31.62 6.95 -6.86
C GLN A 73 30.10 6.99 -7.01
N LEU A 74 29.36 7.39 -5.97
CA LEU A 74 27.93 7.58 -6.09
C LEU A 74 27.65 8.82 -6.96
N PRO A 75 26.93 8.67 -8.09
CA PRO A 75 26.50 9.84 -8.84
C PRO A 75 25.64 10.67 -7.89
N VAL A 76 26.03 11.92 -7.65
CA VAL A 76 25.22 12.87 -6.89
C VAL A 76 23.94 13.07 -7.71
N THR A 77 22.93 12.25 -7.45
CA THR A 77 21.61 12.43 -8.05
C THR A 77 21.10 13.73 -7.49
N LYS A 78 21.29 14.81 -8.27
CA LYS A 78 20.76 16.12 -7.96
C LYS A 78 19.25 15.94 -7.90
N VAL A 79 18.73 15.82 -6.68
CA VAL A 79 17.29 15.83 -6.41
C VAL A 79 16.76 17.14 -6.94
N ARG A 80 16.28 17.10 -8.18
CA ARG A 80 15.70 18.23 -8.87
C ARG A 80 14.37 18.48 -8.19
N ARG A 81 14.33 19.40 -7.23
CA ARG A 81 13.07 19.95 -6.72
C ARG A 81 12.30 20.46 -7.93
N MET A 82 11.25 19.75 -8.31
CA MET A 82 10.40 20.13 -9.43
C MET A 82 9.76 21.49 -9.10
N ARG A 83 9.71 22.35 -10.13
CA ARG A 83 9.29 23.76 -9.99
C ARG A 83 7.80 23.83 -9.65
N PRO A 84 7.35 24.86 -8.89
CA PRO A 84 5.99 24.99 -8.38
C PRO A 84 4.91 25.29 -9.45
N TRP A 85 5.27 25.38 -10.74
CA TRP A 85 4.32 25.65 -11.82
C TRP A 85 3.30 24.52 -12.05
N ILE A 86 3.55 23.34 -11.48
CA ILE A 86 2.59 22.23 -11.46
C ILE A 86 1.34 22.62 -10.67
N ASN A 87 1.47 23.49 -9.66
CA ASN A 87 0.34 23.98 -8.88
C ASN A 87 -0.59 24.87 -9.74
N TYR A 88 -0.06 25.53 -10.77
CA TYR A 88 -0.84 26.33 -11.71
C TYR A 88 -1.62 25.45 -12.70
N ALA A 89 -0.97 24.41 -13.23
CA ALA A 89 -1.64 23.42 -14.08
C ALA A 89 -2.77 22.71 -13.31
N ALA A 90 -2.54 22.34 -12.05
CA ALA A 90 -3.56 21.76 -11.18
C ALA A 90 -4.75 22.71 -10.96
N ALA A 91 -4.51 24.00 -10.71
CA ALA A 91 -5.58 24.99 -10.55
C ALA A 91 -6.44 25.15 -11.82
N ALA A 92 -5.82 25.19 -13.01
CA ALA A 92 -6.56 25.27 -14.28
C ALA A 92 -7.42 24.02 -14.54
N CYS A 93 -6.95 22.83 -14.18
CA CYS A 93 -7.76 21.63 -14.28
C CYS A 93 -8.98 21.70 -13.35
N VAL A 94 -8.81 22.18 -12.13
CA VAL A 94 -9.90 22.34 -11.15
C VAL A 94 -10.95 23.34 -11.66
N THR A 95 -10.53 24.48 -12.23
CA THR A 95 -11.48 25.46 -12.79
C THR A 95 -12.23 24.91 -14.00
N LEU A 96 -11.59 24.12 -14.86
CA LEU A 96 -12.27 23.46 -16.00
C LEU A 96 -13.30 22.44 -15.53
N VAL A 97 -12.97 21.60 -14.54
CA VAL A 97 -13.91 20.59 -14.02
C VAL A 97 -15.11 21.26 -13.35
N ILE A 98 -14.89 22.25 -12.48
CA ILE A 98 -15.97 22.97 -11.81
C ILE A 98 -16.80 23.77 -12.83
N GLY A 99 -16.14 24.48 -13.75
CA GLY A 99 -16.81 25.25 -14.79
C GLY A 99 -17.68 24.38 -15.70
N THR A 100 -17.17 23.22 -16.11
CA THR A 100 -17.92 22.27 -16.96
C THR A 100 -19.10 21.67 -16.21
N THR A 101 -18.91 21.34 -14.92
CA THR A 101 -19.98 20.80 -14.06
C THR A 101 -21.11 21.83 -13.87
N LEU A 102 -20.79 23.10 -13.64
CA LEU A 102 -21.78 24.17 -13.55
C LEU A 102 -22.44 24.44 -14.90
N TYR A 103 -21.67 24.46 -15.99
CA TYR A 103 -22.19 24.69 -17.33
C TYR A 103 -23.21 23.63 -17.76
N MET A 104 -22.95 22.35 -17.48
CA MET A 104 -23.92 21.28 -17.75
C MET A 104 -25.15 21.34 -16.84
N ASN A 105 -25.02 21.87 -15.62
CA ASN A 105 -26.15 22.08 -14.72
C ASN A 105 -27.07 23.22 -15.21
N PHE A 106 -26.49 24.34 -15.64
CA PHE A 106 -27.23 25.48 -16.18
C PHE A 106 -27.74 25.29 -17.62
N SER A 107 -27.15 24.36 -18.39
CA SER A 107 -27.57 24.07 -19.77
C SER A 107 -28.69 23.02 -19.86
N LYS A 108 -29.36 22.68 -18.75
CA LYS A 108 -30.60 21.90 -18.82
C LYS A 108 -31.65 22.72 -19.58
N PRO A 109 -32.33 22.18 -20.60
CA PRO A 109 -33.39 22.91 -21.30
C PRO A 109 -34.45 23.32 -20.27
N SER A 110 -34.90 24.57 -20.34
CA SER A 110 -35.98 25.06 -19.48
C SER A 110 -37.19 24.13 -19.60
N PHE A 111 -37.91 23.93 -18.50
CA PHE A 111 -39.14 23.14 -18.47
C PHE A 111 -40.12 23.57 -19.58
N GLU A 112 -40.18 24.87 -19.84
CA GLU A 112 -40.96 25.48 -20.92
C GLU A 112 -40.64 24.94 -22.32
N ARG A 113 -39.34 24.76 -22.63
CA ARG A 113 -38.91 24.13 -23.89
C ARG A 113 -39.22 22.64 -23.96
N GLN A 114 -39.32 21.98 -22.80
CA GLN A 114 -39.69 20.57 -22.72
C GLN A 114 -41.21 20.41 -22.91
N LEU A 115 -42.01 21.38 -22.45
CA LEU A 115 -43.46 21.43 -22.69
C LEU A 115 -43.79 21.70 -24.16
N GLU A 116 -43.08 22.64 -24.79
CA GLU A 116 -43.26 22.97 -26.20
C GLU A 116 -42.92 21.79 -27.14
N ALA A 117 -42.06 20.87 -26.69
CA ALA A 117 -41.66 19.70 -27.46
C ALA A 117 -42.62 18.51 -27.35
N ILE A 118 -43.71 18.61 -26.56
CA ILE A 118 -44.70 17.54 -26.44
C ILE A 118 -45.64 17.62 -27.67
N PRO A 119 -45.74 16.57 -28.50
CA PRO A 119 -46.63 16.54 -29.65
C PRO A 119 -48.11 16.46 -29.24
N ASP A 120 -48.99 17.10 -30.02
CA ASP A 120 -50.43 17.16 -29.74
C ASP A 120 -51.08 15.77 -29.56
N GLU A 121 -50.63 14.76 -30.30
CA GLU A 121 -51.14 13.39 -30.19
C GLU A 121 -50.85 12.77 -28.81
N GLU A 122 -49.70 13.08 -28.21
CA GLU A 122 -49.35 12.61 -26.87
C GLU A 122 -50.22 13.30 -25.81
N ILE A 123 -50.49 14.60 -25.99
CA ILE A 123 -51.41 15.37 -25.13
C ILE A 123 -52.82 14.76 -25.20
N ILE A 124 -53.32 14.49 -26.41
CA ILE A 124 -54.64 13.88 -26.62
C ILE A 124 -54.70 12.49 -25.97
N SER A 125 -53.68 11.65 -26.18
CA SER A 125 -53.63 10.31 -25.61
C SER A 125 -53.59 10.32 -24.07
N TYR A 126 -52.87 11.28 -23.49
CA TYR A 126 -52.80 11.44 -22.05
C TYR A 126 -54.15 11.86 -21.47
N LEU A 127 -54.81 12.82 -22.10
CA LEU A 127 -56.15 13.27 -21.71
C LEU A 127 -57.16 12.13 -21.85
N GLU A 128 -57.18 11.42 -22.98
CA GLU A 128 -58.10 10.30 -23.19
C GLU A 128 -57.91 9.18 -22.16
N ASN A 129 -56.66 8.88 -21.77
CA ASN A 129 -56.37 7.83 -20.81
C ASN A 129 -56.57 8.26 -19.34
N ASN A 130 -56.56 9.56 -19.03
CA ASN A 130 -56.65 10.07 -17.66
C ASN A 130 -57.90 10.92 -17.37
N SER A 131 -58.72 11.24 -18.37
CA SER A 131 -60.00 11.92 -18.19
C SER A 131 -61.13 10.91 -18.00
N ASP A 132 -61.89 11.04 -16.91
CA ASP A 132 -63.11 10.28 -16.72
C ASP A 132 -64.28 10.97 -17.45
N THR A 133 -65.38 10.25 -17.66
CA THR A 133 -66.56 10.73 -18.42
C THR A 133 -67.11 12.05 -17.83
N GLY A 134 -67.01 12.24 -16.51
CA GLY A 134 -67.43 13.47 -15.84
C GLY A 134 -66.49 14.68 -16.03
N ASP A 135 -65.21 14.46 -16.36
CA ASP A 135 -64.25 15.56 -16.57
C ASP A 135 -64.48 16.25 -17.91
N THR A 136 -64.96 15.50 -18.91
CA THR A 136 -65.27 16.05 -20.23
C THR A 136 -66.41 17.06 -20.19
N ASP A 137 -67.42 16.84 -19.34
CA ASP A 137 -68.53 17.76 -19.12
C ASP A 137 -68.05 19.07 -18.47
N LEU A 138 -67.14 19.00 -17.48
CA LEU A 138 -66.56 20.19 -16.84
C LEU A 138 -65.66 20.99 -17.79
N ILE A 139 -64.87 20.32 -18.63
CA ILE A 139 -64.05 20.99 -19.65
C ILE A 139 -64.95 21.70 -20.66
N LEU A 140 -66.04 21.06 -21.09
CA LEU A 140 -66.97 21.63 -22.05
C LEU A 140 -67.77 22.81 -21.46
N ASP A 141 -68.15 22.73 -20.18
CA ASP A 141 -68.83 23.80 -19.47
C ASP A 141 -67.91 25.01 -19.27
N ASN A 142 -66.63 24.79 -18.94
CA ASN A 142 -65.62 25.86 -18.89
C ASN A 142 -65.32 26.45 -20.27
N LEU A 143 -65.24 25.64 -21.34
CA LEU A 143 -65.01 26.12 -22.69
C LEU A 143 -66.21 26.92 -23.23
N ALA A 144 -67.44 26.48 -22.92
CA ALA A 144 -68.67 27.19 -23.22
C ALA A 144 -68.80 28.49 -22.40
N ALA A 145 -68.45 28.47 -21.12
CA ALA A 145 -68.42 29.65 -20.26
C ALA A 145 -67.36 30.68 -20.71
N ASN A 146 -66.22 30.22 -21.22
CA ASN A 146 -65.13 31.09 -21.68
C ASN A 146 -65.25 31.50 -23.15
N SER A 147 -66.18 30.92 -23.92
CA SER A 147 -66.52 31.38 -25.28
C SER A 147 -67.18 32.77 -25.30
N GLY A 148 -67.46 33.35 -24.12
CA GLY A 148 -68.04 34.68 -23.95
C GLY A 148 -67.18 35.72 -23.21
N THR A 149 -65.92 35.45 -22.83
CA THR A 149 -65.17 36.42 -22.00
C THR A 149 -63.67 36.48 -22.30
N THR A 150 -63.27 37.42 -23.17
CA THR A 150 -61.88 37.87 -23.31
C THR A 150 -61.39 38.78 -22.17
N ASP A 151 -62.13 38.90 -21.05
CA ASP A 151 -61.86 39.93 -20.02
C ASP A 151 -61.53 39.40 -18.60
N ASN A 152 -61.46 38.09 -18.36
CA ASN A 152 -61.27 37.54 -17.00
C ASN A 152 -59.81 37.31 -16.57
N ALA A 153 -58.82 37.67 -17.39
CA ALA A 153 -57.41 37.64 -16.97
C ALA A 153 -57.01 38.81 -16.03
N ALA A 154 -57.93 39.73 -15.73
CA ALA A 154 -57.70 40.88 -14.85
C ALA A 154 -58.06 40.62 -13.37
N GLY A 155 -58.51 39.41 -13.02
CA GLY A 155 -59.13 39.13 -11.72
C GLY A 155 -58.26 38.44 -10.68
N LEU A 156 -57.10 37.89 -11.04
CA LEU A 156 -56.18 37.28 -10.07
C LEU A 156 -54.99 38.19 -9.86
N THR A 157 -54.94 38.82 -8.69
CA THR A 157 -53.78 39.62 -8.32
C THR A 157 -52.67 38.70 -7.84
N ASP A 158 -51.42 39.01 -8.17
CA ASP A 158 -50.24 38.24 -7.72
C ASP A 158 -50.25 37.98 -6.21
N LYS A 159 -50.83 38.88 -5.43
CA LYS A 159 -50.99 38.76 -3.97
C LYS A 159 -51.93 37.65 -3.54
N GLU A 160 -53.01 37.40 -4.27
CA GLU A 160 -53.96 36.32 -3.97
C GLU A 160 -53.33 34.96 -4.26
N VAL A 161 -52.50 34.89 -5.31
CA VAL A 161 -51.71 33.70 -5.64
C VAL A 161 -50.66 33.43 -4.56
N GLU A 162 -49.97 34.47 -4.09
CA GLU A 162 -48.95 34.36 -3.05
C GLU A 162 -49.56 33.90 -1.70
N ALA A 163 -50.73 34.42 -1.34
CA ALA A 163 -51.46 34.01 -0.14
C ALA A 163 -51.90 32.54 -0.18
N TYR A 164 -52.33 32.04 -1.34
CA TYR A 164 -52.71 30.63 -1.52
C TYR A 164 -51.53 29.67 -1.40
N LEU A 165 -50.38 30.06 -1.95
CA LEU A 165 -49.15 29.28 -1.89
C LEU A 165 -48.58 29.21 -0.46
N GLU A 166 -48.75 30.27 0.33
CA GLU A 166 -48.37 30.28 1.75
C GLU A 166 -49.31 29.42 2.60
N ALA A 167 -50.62 29.45 2.32
CA ALA A 167 -51.63 28.69 3.07
C ALA A 167 -51.54 27.16 2.87
N THR A 168 -50.90 26.70 1.78
CA THR A 168 -50.71 25.26 1.46
C THR A 168 -49.36 24.71 1.96
N ARG A 169 -48.49 25.56 2.52
CA ARG A 169 -47.20 25.17 3.09
C ARG A 169 -47.31 24.83 4.58
#